data_AF-A0A955HW96-F1
#
_entry.id   AF-A0A955HW96-F1
#
_cell.length_a   1.000
_cell.length_b   1.000
_cell.length_c   1.000
_cell.angle_alpha   90.00
_cell.angle_beta   90.00
_cell.angle_gamma   90.00
#
_symmetry.space_group_name_H-M   'P 1'
#
loop_
_entity.id
_entity.type
_entity.pdbx_description
1 polymer ?
#
loop_
_entity_poly.entity_id
_entity_poly.type
_entity_poly.pdbx_seq_one_letter_code
_entity_poly.pdbx_strand_id
1 'polypeptide(L)'
;MKQSSSSWVLPAIALVIIGFLLLRWYNMRTETVAEPINFAEGVQIENLSQDELDSVAQGADDVETAPLTTPQMAEGQTDEESSQEGNIDEAAVMSGGVIRYNVEGDKVLFNVFAQAPEMTEGMYQVWLREVEGEGLKKAFTLEMGKGGWSGSAAAPTSSLPFEIVVSKEMTDDDALETVLLEGTIEKPAEMASPEATPSAE
;
A
#
# COMPACT_ATOMS: atom_id res chain seq x y z
N MET A 1 -28.07 58.49 -16.45
CA MET A 1 -27.18 57.33 -16.62
C MET A 1 -27.90 56.11 -16.07
N LYS A 2 -28.29 55.15 -16.92
CA LYS A 2 -29.17 54.04 -16.53
C LYS A 2 -28.40 52.75 -16.74
N GLN A 3 -27.83 52.20 -15.67
CA GLN A 3 -27.23 50.87 -15.68
C GLN A 3 -28.36 49.85 -15.72
N SER A 4 -28.48 49.16 -16.85
CA SER A 4 -29.27 47.94 -16.96
C SER A 4 -28.37 46.78 -16.54
N SER A 5 -28.47 46.35 -15.29
CA SER A 5 -27.80 45.16 -14.80
C SER A 5 -28.46 43.93 -15.43
N SER A 6 -27.77 43.32 -16.39
CA SER A 6 -28.21 42.13 -17.12
C SER A 6 -28.44 40.95 -16.17
N SER A 7 -29.71 40.55 -15.97
CA SER A 7 -30.11 39.37 -15.17
C SER A 7 -29.48 38.04 -15.64
N TRP A 8 -28.81 38.02 -16.78
CA TRP A 8 -28.10 36.84 -17.31
C TRP A 8 -26.70 36.64 -16.72
N VAL A 9 -26.15 37.61 -15.99
CA VAL A 9 -24.79 37.50 -15.40
C VAL A 9 -24.76 36.49 -14.25
N LEU A 10 -25.82 36.43 -13.43
CA LEU A 10 -25.89 35.49 -12.30
C LEU A 10 -25.84 34.01 -12.71
N PRO A 11 -26.63 33.51 -13.68
CA PRO A 11 -26.53 32.12 -14.10
C PRO A 11 -25.19 31.81 -14.79
N ALA A 12 -24.58 32.77 -15.49
CA ALA A 12 -23.27 32.58 -16.10
C ALA A 12 -22.16 32.37 -15.05
N ILE A 13 -22.17 33.15 -13.97
CA ILE A 13 -21.20 32.99 -12.86
C ILE A 13 -21.37 31.63 -12.18
N ALA A 14 -22.61 31.17 -11.97
CA ALA A 14 -22.85 29.85 -11.37
C ALA A 14 -22.23 28.71 -12.18
N LEU A 15 -22.34 28.75 -13.52
CA LEU A 15 -21.72 27.75 -14.40
C LEU A 15 -20.18 27.78 -14.32
N VAL A 16 -19.58 28.97 -14.23
CA VAL A 16 -18.11 29.10 -14.07
C VAL A 16 -17.66 28.51 -12.74
N ILE A 17 -18.40 28.76 -11.65
CA ILE A 17 -18.07 28.20 -10.33
C ILE A 17 -18.20 26.68 -10.34
N ILE A 18 -19.28 26.13 -10.91
CA ILE A 18 -19.46 24.67 -11.00
C ILE A 18 -18.33 24.04 -11.84
N GLY A 19 -18.01 24.63 -13.00
CA GLY A 19 -16.89 24.17 -13.82
C GLY A 19 -15.55 24.22 -13.08
N PHE A 20 -15.31 25.29 -12.32
CA PHE A 20 -14.12 25.42 -11.48
C PHE A 20 -14.09 24.37 -10.36
N LEU A 21 -15.22 24.10 -9.70
CA LEU A 21 -15.31 23.08 -8.66
C LEU A 21 -15.11 21.67 -9.23
N LEU A 22 -15.65 21.38 -10.41
CA LEU A 22 -15.41 20.11 -11.10
C LEU A 22 -13.95 19.95 -11.51
N LEU A 23 -13.33 21.01 -12.06
CA LEU A 23 -11.91 21.00 -12.41
C LEU A 23 -11.03 20.86 -11.17
N ARG A 24 -11.38 21.54 -10.07
CA ARG A 24 -10.67 21.46 -8.80
C ARG A 24 -10.81 20.07 -8.17
N TRP A 25 -12.01 19.50 -8.18
CA TRP A 25 -12.27 18.15 -7.69
C TRP A 25 -11.53 17.10 -8.54
N TYR A 26 -11.53 17.28 -9.86
CA TYR A 26 -10.77 16.46 -10.79
C TYR A 26 -9.26 16.55 -10.51
N ASN A 27 -8.71 17.76 -10.37
CA ASN A 27 -7.30 17.96 -10.03
C ASN A 27 -6.94 17.32 -8.68
N MET A 28 -7.74 17.51 -7.62
CA MET A 28 -7.50 16.85 -6.32
C MET A 28 -7.54 15.32 -6.40
N ARG A 29 -8.35 14.73 -7.30
CA ARG A 29 -8.35 13.29 -7.56
C ARG A 29 -7.17 12.82 -8.41
N THR A 30 -6.57 13.68 -9.23
CA THR A 30 -5.39 13.34 -10.04
C THR A 30 -4.07 13.68 -9.34
N GLU A 31 -4.08 14.57 -8.35
CA GLU A 31 -2.92 14.97 -7.54
C GLU A 31 -2.56 13.94 -6.45
N THR A 32 -3.32 12.86 -6.29
CA THR A 32 -2.89 11.65 -5.55
C THR A 32 -2.00 10.73 -6.39
N VAL A 33 -1.64 11.11 -7.62
CA VAL A 33 -0.46 10.59 -8.30
C VAL A 33 0.69 11.55 -7.96
N ALA A 34 1.15 11.49 -6.70
CA ALA A 34 2.45 12.02 -6.33
C ALA A 34 3.47 11.48 -7.35
N GLU A 35 4.39 12.33 -7.80
CA GLU A 35 5.37 11.99 -8.82
C GLU A 35 5.94 10.58 -8.58
N PRO A 36 5.93 9.70 -9.59
CA PRO A 36 6.22 8.30 -9.37
C PRO A 36 7.62 8.18 -8.80
N ILE A 37 7.71 7.57 -7.63
CA ILE A 37 8.87 6.73 -7.32
C ILE A 37 9.12 5.87 -8.54
N ASN A 38 10.39 5.66 -8.84
CA ASN A 38 10.93 4.87 -9.94
C ASN A 38 10.54 3.36 -9.86
N PHE A 39 9.27 3.03 -9.64
CA PHE A 39 8.59 1.85 -10.17
C PHE A 39 8.23 2.05 -11.67
N ALA A 40 8.53 3.23 -12.24
CA ALA A 40 8.03 3.73 -13.50
C ALA A 40 9.13 3.91 -14.57
N GLU A 41 9.74 2.81 -15.02
CA GLU A 41 10.05 2.62 -16.44
C GLU A 41 10.13 1.10 -16.72
N GLY A 42 8.96 0.46 -16.86
CA GLY A 42 8.87 -0.95 -17.29
C GLY A 42 8.77 -2.02 -16.19
N VAL A 43 8.69 -1.65 -14.90
CA VAL A 43 8.55 -2.61 -13.81
C VAL A 43 7.09 -3.04 -13.65
N GLN A 44 6.75 -4.18 -14.28
CA GLN A 44 5.48 -4.87 -14.10
C GLN A 44 5.51 -5.58 -12.74
N ILE A 45 4.54 -5.27 -11.88
CA ILE A 45 4.26 -6.10 -10.71
C ILE A 45 3.56 -7.33 -11.28
N GLU A 46 4.30 -8.43 -11.38
CA GLU A 46 3.81 -9.68 -11.95
C GLU A 46 3.21 -10.52 -10.82
N ASN A 47 2.07 -11.15 -11.11
CA ASN A 47 1.59 -12.25 -10.29
C ASN A 47 2.60 -13.40 -10.41
N LEU A 48 3.00 -13.95 -9.28
CA LEU A 48 3.91 -15.09 -9.25
C LEU A 48 3.34 -16.27 -10.04
N SER A 49 4.19 -16.99 -10.76
CA SER A 49 3.83 -18.27 -11.36
C SER A 49 3.54 -19.32 -10.27
N GLN A 50 2.89 -20.42 -10.62
CA GLN A 50 2.54 -21.49 -9.66
C GLN A 50 3.79 -22.06 -8.96
N ASP A 51 4.91 -22.18 -9.69
CA ASP A 51 6.16 -22.72 -9.16
C ASP A 51 6.83 -21.74 -8.16
N GLU A 52 6.78 -20.43 -8.44
CA GLU A 52 7.27 -19.37 -7.55
C GLU A 52 6.38 -19.19 -6.31
N LEU A 53 5.05 -19.35 -6.48
CA LEU A 53 4.12 -19.40 -5.35
C LEU A 53 4.47 -20.55 -4.41
N ASP A 54 4.76 -21.72 -4.97
CA ASP A 54 5.10 -22.91 -4.19
C ASP A 54 6.43 -22.75 -3.45
N SER A 55 7.45 -22.10 -4.01
CA SER A 55 8.72 -21.86 -3.30
C SER A 55 8.54 -20.95 -2.07
N VAL A 56 7.80 -19.83 -2.23
CA VAL A 56 7.54 -18.87 -1.14
C VAL A 56 6.53 -19.43 -0.12
N ALA A 57 5.53 -20.20 -0.56
CA ALA A 57 4.51 -20.77 0.32
C ALA A 57 5.02 -21.98 1.12
N GLN A 58 5.81 -22.86 0.50
CA GLN A 58 6.26 -24.11 1.11
C GLN A 58 7.55 -23.95 1.93
N GLY A 59 8.23 -22.80 1.85
CA GLY A 59 9.39 -22.47 2.70
C GLY A 59 10.59 -23.39 2.46
N ALA A 60 10.82 -23.77 1.19
CA ALA A 60 11.88 -24.70 0.83
C ALA A 60 13.28 -24.05 0.70
N ASP A 61 13.35 -22.72 0.72
CA ASP A 61 14.57 -21.89 0.70
C ASP A 61 14.52 -20.82 1.82
N ASP A 62 15.58 -20.03 1.98
CA ASP A 62 15.78 -18.99 3.01
C ASP A 62 14.71 -17.86 2.98
N VAL A 63 13.47 -18.20 3.33
CA VAL A 63 12.34 -17.26 3.37
C VAL A 63 12.40 -16.43 4.64
N GLU A 64 12.49 -15.12 4.48
CA GLU A 64 12.41 -14.16 5.56
C GLU A 64 10.93 -13.81 5.85
N THR A 65 10.67 -13.42 7.10
CA THR A 65 9.31 -13.06 7.55
C THR A 65 9.31 -11.69 8.20
N ALA A 66 8.44 -10.80 7.74
CA ALA A 66 8.18 -9.52 8.39
C ALA A 66 6.75 -9.52 8.98
N PRO A 67 6.57 -9.04 10.23
CA PRO A 67 5.24 -8.96 10.83
C PRO A 67 4.42 -7.84 10.18
N LEU A 68 3.12 -8.07 10.02
CA LEU A 68 2.16 -7.00 9.74
C LEU A 68 1.53 -6.54 11.05
N THR A 69 1.62 -5.25 11.32
CA THR A 69 1.11 -4.62 12.55
C THR A 69 0.04 -3.60 12.20
N THR A 70 -0.90 -3.35 13.10
CA THR A 70 -1.86 -2.27 12.90
C THR A 70 -1.13 -0.93 13.11
N PRO A 71 -1.48 0.14 12.35
CA PRO A 71 -0.81 1.44 12.48
C PRO A 71 -0.79 1.98 13.91
N GLN A 72 -1.82 1.68 14.70
CA GLN A 72 -1.94 2.11 16.10
C GLN A 72 -0.92 1.43 17.04
N MET A 73 -0.36 0.26 16.66
CA MET A 73 0.65 -0.44 17.45
C MET A 73 2.09 -0.09 17.04
N ALA A 74 2.30 0.54 15.88
CA ALA A 74 3.64 0.90 15.39
C ALA A 74 4.25 2.10 16.14
N GLU A 75 3.41 3.02 16.63
CA GLU A 75 3.83 4.19 17.40
C GLU A 75 3.87 3.93 18.92
N GLY A 76 4.72 3.00 19.36
CA GLY A 76 5.32 3.00 20.70
C GLY A 76 4.41 3.25 21.93
N GLN A 77 3.14 2.81 21.94
CA GLN A 77 2.31 2.87 23.14
C GLN A 77 2.67 1.69 24.06
N THR A 78 3.64 1.95 24.94
CA THR A 78 3.88 1.13 26.14
C THR A 78 2.85 1.53 27.19
N ASP A 79 1.90 0.62 27.44
CA ASP A 79 1.13 0.46 28.68
C ASP A 79 0.77 1.70 29.48
N GLU A 80 -0.22 2.52 29.07
CA GLU A 80 -1.08 3.24 30.03
C GLU A 80 -2.52 3.34 29.51
N GLU A 81 -3.40 2.62 30.19
CA GLU A 81 -4.84 2.85 30.39
C GLU A 81 -5.44 4.01 29.57
N SER A 82 -6.11 3.69 28.46
CA SER A 82 -7.12 4.58 27.89
C SER A 82 -8.38 3.80 27.55
N SER A 83 -9.29 3.81 28.52
CA SER A 83 -10.71 3.54 28.30
C SER A 83 -11.26 4.70 27.47
N GLN A 84 -11.06 4.64 26.15
CA GLN A 84 -11.71 5.55 25.23
C GLN A 84 -12.64 4.73 24.35
N GLU A 85 -13.93 4.72 24.73
CA GLU A 85 -15.07 4.33 23.91
C GLU A 85 -15.15 5.27 22.69
N GLY A 86 -14.20 5.11 21.77
CA GLY A 86 -14.33 5.55 20.40
C GLY A 86 -15.15 4.51 19.67
N ASN A 87 -16.14 4.97 18.91
CA ASN A 87 -16.97 4.15 18.03
C ASN A 87 -16.07 3.59 16.91
N ILE A 88 -15.29 2.54 17.22
CA ILE A 88 -14.58 1.73 16.24
C ILE A 88 -15.68 0.94 15.56
N ASP A 89 -15.90 1.16 14.27
CA ASP A 89 -16.70 0.23 13.48
C ASP A 89 -16.12 -1.17 13.71
N GLU A 90 -16.83 -1.97 14.51
CA GLU A 90 -16.44 -3.27 15.08
C GLU A 90 -16.19 -4.35 14.00
N ALA A 91 -16.25 -3.96 12.72
CA ALA A 91 -16.27 -4.82 11.55
C ALA A 91 -14.91 -5.00 10.84
N ALA A 92 -13.82 -4.35 11.28
CA ALA A 92 -12.52 -4.46 10.60
C ALA A 92 -11.31 -4.49 11.54
N VAL A 93 -11.43 -5.16 12.69
CA VAL A 93 -10.24 -5.46 13.51
C VAL A 93 -9.51 -6.64 12.88
N MET A 94 -8.47 -6.34 12.10
CA MET A 94 -7.49 -7.33 11.66
C MET A 94 -6.78 -7.89 12.90
N SER A 95 -6.68 -9.22 13.01
CA SER A 95 -5.95 -9.85 14.13
C SER A 95 -4.43 -9.95 13.90
N GLY A 96 -3.96 -9.45 12.75
CA GLY A 96 -2.56 -9.41 12.36
C GLY A 96 -2.33 -10.03 10.99
N GLY A 97 -1.05 -10.15 10.64
CA GLY A 97 -0.63 -10.83 9.43
C GLY A 97 0.88 -11.02 9.37
N VAL A 98 1.35 -11.62 8.30
CA VAL A 98 2.78 -11.83 8.04
C VAL A 98 3.06 -11.66 6.56
N ILE A 99 4.18 -11.02 6.27
CA ILE A 99 4.79 -10.98 4.95
C ILE A 99 5.86 -12.06 4.94
N ARG A 100 5.77 -13.00 4.01
CA ARG A 100 6.85 -13.93 3.69
C ARG A 100 7.52 -13.45 2.42
N TYR A 101 8.83 -13.35 2.42
CA TYR A 101 9.54 -12.90 1.22
C TYR A 101 10.86 -13.65 1.02
N ASN A 102 11.25 -13.73 -0.24
CA ASN A 102 12.56 -14.22 -0.66
C ASN A 102 13.17 -13.21 -1.64
N VAL A 103 14.48 -13.04 -1.57
CA VAL A 103 15.22 -12.19 -2.49
C VAL A 103 15.97 -13.07 -3.48
N GLU A 104 15.53 -13.07 -4.73
CA GLU A 104 16.09 -13.89 -5.80
C GLU A 104 16.60 -13.00 -6.93
N GLY A 105 17.93 -12.90 -7.05
CA GLY A 105 18.57 -12.12 -8.10
C GLY A 105 18.22 -10.63 -8.02
N ASP A 106 17.48 -10.14 -9.00
CA ASP A 106 17.06 -8.73 -9.10
C ASP A 106 15.64 -8.48 -8.57
N LYS A 107 14.94 -9.52 -8.07
CA LYS A 107 13.56 -9.42 -7.57
C LYS A 107 13.42 -9.87 -6.12
N VAL A 108 12.42 -9.31 -5.46
CA VAL A 108 11.88 -9.71 -4.16
C VAL A 108 10.53 -10.36 -4.45
N LEU A 109 10.44 -11.67 -4.21
CA LEU A 109 9.19 -12.41 -4.28
C LEU A 109 8.57 -12.37 -2.89
N PHE A 110 7.33 -11.93 -2.78
CA PHE A 110 6.68 -11.83 -1.47
C PHE A 110 5.23 -12.30 -1.51
N ASN A 111 4.79 -12.84 -0.39
CA ASN A 111 3.45 -13.32 -0.13
C ASN A 111 2.94 -12.70 1.16
N VAL A 112 1.78 -12.04 1.07
CA VAL A 112 1.13 -11.37 2.18
C VAL A 112 0.01 -12.27 2.69
N PHE A 113 0.04 -12.59 3.97
CA PHE A 113 -1.04 -13.28 4.66
C PHE A 113 -1.64 -12.36 5.71
N ALA A 114 -2.95 -12.12 5.64
CA ALA A 114 -3.68 -11.28 6.58
C ALA A 114 -4.87 -12.04 7.19
N GLN A 115 -5.04 -11.89 8.49
CA GLN A 115 -6.20 -12.41 9.20
C GLN A 115 -7.24 -11.29 9.35
N ALA A 116 -8.13 -11.24 8.37
CA ALA A 116 -9.21 -10.27 8.27
C ALA A 116 -10.58 -10.94 8.40
N PRO A 117 -11.59 -10.25 8.93
CA PRO A 117 -12.96 -10.73 8.87
C PRO A 117 -13.40 -10.87 7.40
N GLU A 118 -14.30 -11.83 7.16
CA GLU A 118 -14.96 -11.97 5.86
C GLU A 118 -15.78 -10.71 5.58
N MET A 119 -15.66 -10.17 4.37
CA MET A 119 -16.36 -8.96 3.98
C MET A 119 -17.60 -9.30 3.18
N THR A 120 -18.69 -8.61 3.46
CA THR A 120 -19.91 -8.65 2.65
C THR A 120 -19.80 -7.73 1.43
N GLU A 121 -19.03 -6.64 1.55
CA GLU A 121 -18.82 -5.63 0.52
C GLU A 121 -17.37 -5.10 0.57
N GLY A 122 -16.83 -4.74 -0.60
CA GLY A 122 -15.46 -4.28 -0.76
C GLY A 122 -14.44 -5.41 -0.96
N MET A 123 -13.17 -5.05 -0.92
CA MET A 123 -12.03 -5.95 -1.10
C MET A 123 -10.84 -5.49 -0.28
N TYR A 124 -9.97 -6.44 0.10
CA TYR A 124 -8.71 -6.11 0.73
C TYR A 124 -7.63 -6.01 -0.33
N GLN A 125 -6.78 -5.00 -0.23
CA GLN A 125 -5.74 -4.75 -1.20
C GLN A 125 -4.39 -4.51 -0.54
N VAL A 126 -3.34 -4.79 -1.30
CA VAL A 126 -1.97 -4.57 -0.90
C VAL A 126 -1.37 -3.46 -1.75
N TRP A 127 -0.71 -2.53 -1.07
CA TRP A 127 0.01 -1.41 -1.67
C TRP A 127 1.48 -1.47 -1.26
N LEU A 128 2.35 -1.01 -2.16
CA LEU A 128 3.76 -0.76 -1.88
C LEU A 128 3.95 0.73 -1.66
N ARG A 129 4.50 1.11 -0.52
CA ARG A 129 4.85 2.48 -0.14
C ARG A 129 6.36 2.59 0.11
N GLU A 130 6.98 3.69 -0.26
CA GLU A 130 8.40 3.92 0.06
C GLU A 130 8.59 4.43 1.49
N VAL A 131 9.66 3.97 2.15
CA VAL A 131 9.94 4.24 3.57
C VAL A 131 10.25 5.73 3.84
N GLU A 132 10.66 6.50 2.83
CA GLU A 132 11.03 7.92 2.96
C GLU A 132 10.46 8.82 1.86
N GLY A 133 9.43 8.34 1.15
CA GLY A 133 8.82 9.07 0.05
C GLY A 133 7.31 8.94 0.01
N GLU A 134 6.70 9.64 -0.95
CA GLU A 134 5.24 9.70 -1.09
C GLU A 134 4.71 8.71 -2.14
N GLY A 135 5.58 7.99 -2.84
CA GLY A 135 5.12 7.08 -3.88
C GLY A 135 4.47 5.84 -3.28
N LEU A 136 3.34 5.54 -3.90
CA LEU A 136 2.43 4.49 -3.49
C LEU A 136 1.95 3.78 -4.76
N LYS A 137 1.97 2.46 -4.76
CA LYS A 137 1.53 1.66 -5.91
C LYS A 137 0.70 0.47 -5.44
N LYS A 138 -0.49 0.31 -6.01
CA LYS A 138 -1.30 -0.90 -5.84
C LYS A 138 -0.53 -2.11 -6.37
N ALA A 139 -0.35 -3.12 -5.54
CA ALA A 139 0.34 -4.36 -5.89
C ALA A 139 -0.67 -5.38 -6.40
N PHE A 140 -1.64 -5.76 -5.55
CA PHE A 140 -2.65 -6.77 -5.85
C PHE A 140 -3.80 -6.73 -4.85
N THR A 141 -4.91 -7.37 -5.20
CA THR A 141 -6.05 -7.63 -4.30
C THR A 141 -5.83 -8.95 -3.58
N LEU A 142 -6.12 -9.01 -2.27
CA LEU A 142 -6.06 -10.26 -1.51
C LEU A 142 -7.24 -11.16 -1.85
N GLU A 143 -6.98 -12.45 -1.93
CA GLU A 143 -7.99 -13.48 -2.16
C GLU A 143 -8.20 -14.30 -0.87
N MET A 144 -9.46 -14.66 -0.60
CA MET A 144 -9.82 -15.47 0.55
C MET A 144 -9.44 -16.94 0.31
N GLY A 145 -8.54 -17.46 1.14
CA GLY A 145 -8.08 -18.84 1.11
C GLY A 145 -8.34 -19.58 2.43
N LYS A 146 -7.80 -20.80 2.53
CA LYS A 146 -7.91 -21.64 3.74
C LYS A 146 -7.21 -21.06 4.97
N GLY A 147 -6.25 -20.17 4.78
CA GLY A 147 -5.41 -19.55 5.82
C GLY A 147 -5.76 -18.10 6.13
N GLY A 148 -6.92 -17.61 5.66
CA GLY A 148 -7.27 -16.20 5.65
C GLY A 148 -7.02 -15.57 4.27
N TRP A 149 -6.83 -14.26 4.26
CA TRP A 149 -6.64 -13.50 3.04
C TRP A 149 -5.18 -13.54 2.63
N SER A 150 -4.92 -13.87 1.37
CA SER A 150 -3.55 -13.96 0.85
C SER A 150 -3.42 -13.46 -0.58
N GLY A 151 -2.23 -13.03 -0.93
CA GLY A 151 -1.87 -12.68 -2.30
C GLY A 151 -0.36 -12.50 -2.40
N SER A 152 0.16 -12.57 -3.62
CA SER A 152 1.60 -12.58 -3.84
C SER A 152 1.99 -11.76 -5.05
N ALA A 153 3.19 -11.20 -5.01
CA ALA A 153 3.75 -10.47 -6.13
C ALA A 153 5.28 -10.48 -6.10
N ALA A 154 5.86 -9.97 -7.17
CA ALA A 154 7.28 -9.64 -7.25
C ALA A 154 7.49 -8.12 -7.35
N ALA A 155 8.49 -7.62 -6.63
CA ALA A 155 8.99 -6.25 -6.72
C ALA A 155 10.51 -6.27 -7.03
N PRO A 156 11.08 -5.25 -7.66
CA PRO A 156 12.52 -5.21 -7.91
C PRO A 156 13.28 -5.00 -6.59
N THR A 157 14.43 -5.64 -6.44
CA THR A 157 15.34 -5.42 -5.29
C THR A 157 15.81 -3.97 -5.16
N SER A 158 15.82 -3.21 -6.26
CA SER A 158 16.16 -1.80 -6.26
C SER A 158 15.12 -0.91 -5.57
N SER A 159 13.90 -1.40 -5.30
CA SER A 159 12.90 -0.67 -4.53
C SER A 159 12.99 -0.93 -3.02
N LEU A 160 13.90 -1.80 -2.56
CA LEU A 160 14.10 -2.01 -1.13
C LEU A 160 14.84 -0.82 -0.48
N PRO A 161 14.48 -0.42 0.74
CA PRO A 161 13.37 -0.94 1.54
C PRO A 161 12.02 -0.35 1.11
N PHE A 162 10.93 -1.12 1.28
CA PHE A 162 9.57 -0.63 1.05
C PHE A 162 8.59 -1.20 2.06
N GLU A 163 7.49 -0.48 2.26
CA GLU A 163 6.40 -0.84 3.16
C GLU A 163 5.26 -1.50 2.38
N ILE A 164 4.77 -2.60 2.94
CA ILE A 164 3.54 -3.27 2.56
C ILE A 164 2.41 -2.66 3.38
N VAL A 165 1.42 -2.10 2.69
CA VAL A 165 0.21 -1.55 3.31
C VAL A 165 -0.99 -2.38 2.88
N VAL A 166 -1.69 -2.98 3.85
CA VAL A 166 -2.96 -3.68 3.60
C VAL A 166 -4.09 -2.72 3.91
N SER A 167 -4.95 -2.47 2.92
CA SER A 167 -6.13 -1.61 3.07
C SER A 167 -7.42 -2.36 2.78
N LYS A 168 -8.54 -1.80 3.23
CA LYS A 168 -9.87 -2.13 2.76
C LYS A 168 -10.36 -1.04 1.82
N GLU A 169 -10.83 -1.45 0.65
CA GLU A 169 -11.40 -0.56 -0.38
C GLU A 169 -12.85 -0.95 -0.65
N MET A 170 -13.75 0.02 -0.63
CA MET A 170 -15.18 -0.16 -0.87
C MET A 170 -15.55 0.11 -2.34
N THR A 171 -14.79 0.96 -3.02
CA THR A 171 -14.99 1.29 -4.44
C THR A 171 -13.68 1.11 -5.19
N ASP A 172 -13.66 0.31 -6.25
CA ASP A 172 -12.46 0.13 -7.10
C ASP A 172 -12.16 1.41 -7.88
N ASP A 173 -11.48 2.36 -7.24
CA ASP A 173 -11.08 3.64 -7.83
C ASP A 173 -9.58 3.93 -7.70
N ASP A 174 -8.81 2.89 -7.36
CA ASP A 174 -7.35 2.92 -7.21
C ASP A 174 -6.88 3.99 -6.21
N ALA A 175 -7.70 4.29 -5.20
CA ALA A 175 -7.34 5.14 -4.09
C ALA A 175 -7.10 4.33 -2.82
N LEU A 176 -6.03 4.68 -2.09
CA LEU A 176 -5.82 4.15 -0.76
C LEU A 176 -6.91 4.68 0.18
N GLU A 177 -7.81 3.78 0.59
CA GLU A 177 -8.85 4.06 1.57
C GLU A 177 -8.36 3.77 3.01
N THR A 178 -8.95 2.78 3.69
CA THR A 178 -8.68 2.52 5.12
C THR A 178 -7.51 1.57 5.27
N VAL A 179 -6.39 2.07 5.83
CA VAL A 179 -5.23 1.23 6.19
C VAL A 179 -5.55 0.37 7.40
N LEU A 180 -5.26 -0.92 7.29
CA LEU A 180 -5.54 -1.91 8.33
C LEU A 180 -4.26 -2.52 8.91
N LEU A 181 -3.29 -2.82 8.06
CA LEU A 181 -2.02 -3.40 8.48
C LEU A 181 -0.87 -2.78 7.68
N GLU A 182 0.29 -2.70 8.32
CA GLU A 182 1.53 -2.22 7.73
C GLU A 182 2.70 -3.11 8.16
N GLY A 183 3.67 -3.29 7.29
CA GLY A 183 4.92 -3.96 7.60
C GLY A 183 5.99 -3.63 6.57
N THR A 184 7.25 -3.66 6.98
CA THR A 184 8.37 -3.23 6.14
C THR A 184 9.18 -4.43 5.68
N ILE A 185 9.51 -4.49 4.39
CA ILE A 185 10.53 -5.39 3.87
C ILE A 185 11.84 -4.61 3.81
N GLU A 186 12.79 -5.01 4.65
CA GLU A 186 14.09 -4.38 4.74
C GLU A 186 15.04 -4.88 3.65
N LYS A 187 16.07 -4.09 3.37
CA LYS A 187 17.16 -4.55 2.52
C LYS A 187 17.98 -5.62 3.26
N PRO A 188 18.20 -6.82 2.69
CA PRO A 188 19.02 -7.85 3.33
C PRO A 188 20.42 -7.29 3.67
N ALA A 189 20.88 -7.53 4.90
CA ALA A 189 22.16 -7.02 5.39
C ALA A 189 23.35 -7.49 4.52
N GLU A 190 23.23 -8.62 3.85
CA GLU A 190 24.25 -9.18 2.96
C GLU A 190 24.49 -8.34 1.69
N MET A 191 23.49 -7.56 1.25
CA MET A 191 23.62 -6.62 0.12
C MET A 191 24.05 -5.20 0.53
N ALA A 192 24.29 -4.95 1.82
CA ALA A 192 24.71 -3.65 2.33
C ALA A 192 26.23 -3.45 2.35
N SER A 193 27.03 -4.41 1.85
CA SER A 193 28.50 -4.37 1.96
C SER A 193 29.21 -4.74 0.64
N PRO A 194 29.56 -3.77 -0.22
CA PRO A 194 30.60 -3.95 -1.21
C PRO A 194 31.97 -3.61 -0.58
N GLU A 195 32.88 -4.58 -0.59
CA GLU A 195 34.33 -4.40 -0.40
C GLU A 195 34.80 -3.58 0.82
N ALA A 196 35.08 -4.29 1.93
CA ALA A 196 36.28 -3.99 2.69
C ALA A 196 37.29 -5.10 2.41
N THR A 197 37.93 -5.06 1.24
CA THR A 197 39.20 -5.75 1.04
C THR A 197 40.27 -4.85 1.67
N PRO A 198 40.83 -5.13 2.85
CA PRO A 198 42.10 -4.52 3.21
C PRO A 198 43.17 -5.14 2.29
N SER A 199 43.42 -4.49 1.16
CA SER A 199 44.72 -4.56 0.51
C SER A 199 45.75 -3.89 1.42
N ALA A 200 46.56 -4.69 2.08
CA ALA A 200 47.93 -4.42 2.57
C ALA A 200 48.32 -5.57 3.52
N GLU A 201 49.47 -6.21 3.47
CA GLU A 201 50.72 -6.11 2.69
C GLU A 201 51.44 -7.46 2.84
#